data_AF-A0A948SGA2-F1
#
_entry.id   AF-A0A948SGA2-F1
#
_cell.length_a   1.000
_cell.length_b   1.000
_cell.length_c   1.000
_cell.angle_alpha   90.00
_cell.angle_beta   90.00
_cell.angle_gamma   90.00
#
_symmetry.space_group_name_H-M   'P 1'
#
loop_
_entity.id
_entity.type
_entity.pdbx_description
1 polymer ?
#
loop_
_entity_poly.entity_id
_entity_poly.type
_entity_poly.pdbx_seq_one_letter_code
_entity_poly.pdbx_strand_id
1 'polypeptide(L)'
;MLFDLRGKGRRTAVKIIYSGLAILLGGGLVFFGIGSATGGGGLFDAFSGNSGNVSNVYTKQIDEFQKKVKAQPRNQDAWLALTRAQVQSASVEGYDQATGAYDAAGRAELEKASSSWKSYLALNPKKANPQVAGLMVNAYGPAGLNDPKAAAGALKEVIAGRKPSAALYAQLAVLSYQAGDKGQARLAEQRALELAPADKRKLISAQLAAQKAQIDAARKKQAEQQAQPTPGLGG
;
A
#
# COMPACT_ATOMS: atom_id res chain seq x y z
N MET A 1 -29.21 -8.64 22.68
CA MET A 1 -30.26 -8.36 21.67
C MET A 1 -30.35 -9.57 20.76
N LEU A 2 -31.39 -10.37 20.95
CA LEU A 2 -31.57 -11.69 20.34
C LEU A 2 -32.22 -11.50 18.96
N PHE A 3 -31.45 -11.68 17.89
CA PHE A 3 -31.99 -11.60 16.52
C PHE A 3 -32.72 -12.91 16.19
N ASP A 4 -34.05 -12.83 16.15
CA ASP A 4 -34.93 -13.90 15.70
C ASP A 4 -34.71 -14.23 14.20
N LEU A 5 -34.38 -15.49 13.91
CA LEU A 5 -33.92 -16.01 12.62
C LEU A 5 -34.87 -17.09 12.05
N ARG A 6 -36.16 -17.04 12.39
CA ARG A 6 -37.15 -18.06 11.98
C ARG A 6 -37.72 -17.96 10.55
N GLY A 7 -37.28 -17.02 9.71
CA GLY A 7 -37.70 -16.92 8.30
C GLY A 7 -36.81 -17.72 7.33
N LYS A 8 -37.40 -18.65 6.56
CA LYS A 8 -36.71 -19.56 5.60
C LYS A 8 -35.85 -18.83 4.55
N GLY A 9 -36.17 -17.57 4.21
CA GLY A 9 -35.39 -16.73 3.30
C GLY A 9 -34.24 -15.92 3.94
N ARG A 10 -34.30 -15.63 5.25
CA ARG A 10 -33.28 -14.83 5.95
C ARG A 10 -32.00 -15.62 6.23
N ARG A 11 -32.09 -16.95 6.37
CA ARG A 11 -30.91 -17.81 6.53
C ARG A 11 -30.01 -17.80 5.28
N THR A 12 -30.60 -17.71 4.10
CA THR A 12 -29.85 -17.63 2.83
C THR A 12 -29.22 -16.26 2.65
N ALA A 13 -29.94 -15.17 2.95
CA ALA A 13 -29.39 -13.81 2.90
C ALA A 13 -28.22 -13.63 3.88
N VAL A 14 -28.36 -14.14 5.11
CA VAL A 14 -27.30 -14.12 6.12
C VAL A 14 -26.09 -14.95 5.69
N LYS A 15 -26.30 -16.15 5.13
CA LYS A 15 -25.21 -16.94 4.54
C LYS A 15 -24.49 -16.21 3.40
N ILE A 16 -25.22 -15.56 2.50
CA ILE A 16 -24.63 -14.78 1.39
C ILE A 16 -23.84 -13.58 1.93
N ILE A 17 -24.36 -12.87 2.94
CA ILE A 17 -23.68 -11.72 3.55
C ILE A 17 -22.41 -12.18 4.26
N TYR A 18 -22.45 -13.24 5.07
CA TYR A 18 -21.26 -13.72 5.79
C TYR A 18 -20.26 -14.44 4.89
N SER A 19 -20.70 -15.17 3.86
CA SER A 19 -19.79 -15.69 2.82
C SER A 19 -19.18 -14.57 1.99
N GLY A 20 -19.95 -13.53 1.67
CA GLY A 20 -19.45 -12.29 1.06
C GLY A 20 -18.47 -11.55 1.98
N LEU A 21 -18.72 -11.52 3.29
CA LEU A 21 -17.82 -10.93 4.28
C LEU A 21 -16.54 -11.76 4.45
N ALA A 22 -16.62 -13.09 4.43
CA ALA A 22 -15.48 -13.99 4.47
C ALA A 22 -14.63 -13.87 3.20
N ILE A 23 -15.26 -13.63 2.04
CA ILE A 23 -14.57 -13.31 0.78
C ILE A 23 -14.05 -11.87 0.77
N LEU A 24 -14.67 -10.93 1.50
CA LEU A 24 -14.15 -9.57 1.67
C LEU A 24 -12.93 -9.54 2.58
N LEU A 25 -12.92 -10.34 3.65
CA LEU A 25 -11.79 -10.48 4.57
C LEU A 25 -10.66 -11.36 3.98
N GLY A 26 -10.99 -12.44 3.27
CA GLY A 26 -10.00 -13.33 2.63
C GLY A 26 -9.57 -12.88 1.23
N GLY A 27 -10.50 -12.47 0.38
CA GLY A 27 -10.25 -12.06 -1.01
C GLY A 27 -9.61 -10.69 -1.15
N GLY A 28 -9.78 -9.78 -0.17
CA GLY A 28 -9.04 -8.53 -0.12
C GLY A 28 -7.54 -8.73 0.12
N LEU A 29 -7.16 -9.83 0.77
CA LEU A 29 -5.79 -10.13 1.20
C LEU A 29 -5.07 -11.08 0.22
N VAL A 30 -5.82 -12.02 -0.39
CA VAL A 30 -5.28 -13.03 -1.34
C VAL A 30 -5.12 -12.48 -2.76
N PHE A 31 -6.00 -11.59 -3.25
CA PHE A 31 -5.90 -11.04 -4.62
C PHE A 31 -5.11 -9.74 -4.74
N PHE A 32 -4.87 -9.04 -3.63
CA PHE A 32 -4.18 -7.74 -3.64
C PHE A 32 -2.69 -7.82 -3.28
N GLY A 33 -2.14 -9.02 -3.09
CA GLY A 33 -0.69 -9.20 -2.94
C GLY A 33 -0.09 -8.43 -1.75
N ILE A 34 -0.89 -8.14 -0.73
CA ILE A 34 -0.42 -7.66 0.56
C ILE A 34 -0.86 -8.72 1.58
N GLY A 35 -0.06 -9.79 1.65
CA GLY A 35 0.03 -10.65 2.83
C GLY A 35 -1.16 -11.53 3.21
N SER A 36 -1.56 -12.49 2.38
CA SER A 36 -1.90 -13.83 2.87
C SER A 36 -1.82 -14.86 1.75
N ALA A 37 -0.62 -15.41 1.54
CA ALA A 37 -0.48 -16.61 0.76
C ALA A 37 -0.97 -17.79 1.62
N THR A 38 -2.00 -18.48 1.14
CA THR A 38 -2.11 -19.93 1.33
C THR A 38 -0.82 -20.56 0.81
N GLY A 39 0.05 -20.97 1.73
CA GLY A 39 1.36 -21.53 1.45
C GLY A 39 2.41 -20.87 2.34
N GLY A 40 2.80 -21.56 3.42
CA GLY A 40 3.81 -21.09 4.36
C GLY A 40 5.11 -20.65 3.69
N GLY A 41 5.70 -19.57 4.21
CA GLY A 41 6.92 -18.95 3.68
C GLY A 41 6.64 -17.67 2.90
N GLY A 42 6.07 -16.66 3.56
CA GLY A 42 6.05 -15.30 3.02
C GLY A 42 7.48 -14.72 2.94
N LEU A 43 7.70 -13.76 2.04
CA LEU A 43 8.95 -13.00 1.89
C LEU A 43 9.44 -12.37 3.22
N PHE A 44 8.58 -12.26 4.23
CA PHE A 44 8.90 -11.79 5.59
C PHE A 44 9.45 -12.88 6.52
N ASP A 45 9.07 -14.16 6.33
CA ASP A 45 9.45 -15.28 7.21
C ASP A 45 10.89 -15.75 6.97
N ALA A 46 11.40 -15.55 5.75
CA ALA A 46 12.83 -15.74 5.43
C ALA A 46 13.72 -14.59 5.92
N PHE A 47 13.15 -13.48 6.38
CA PHE A 47 13.88 -12.26 6.79
C PHE A 47 13.93 -12.07 8.31
N SER A 48 13.04 -12.70 9.08
CA SER A 48 12.94 -12.52 10.54
C SER A 48 13.86 -13.44 11.36
N GLY A 49 14.44 -14.48 10.75
CA GLY A 49 15.17 -15.53 11.47
C GLY A 49 16.58 -15.19 11.98
N ASN A 50 17.12 -13.98 11.74
CA ASN A 50 18.50 -13.66 12.12
C ASN A 50 18.73 -12.15 12.42
N SER A 51 17.94 -11.59 13.34
CA SER A 51 17.82 -10.14 13.59
C SER A 51 19.03 -9.45 14.24
N GLY A 52 20.01 -10.18 14.80
CA GLY A 52 21.14 -9.57 15.52
C GLY A 52 22.25 -8.97 14.66
N ASN A 53 22.40 -9.41 13.40
CA ASN A 53 23.53 -9.01 12.53
C ASN A 53 23.10 -8.30 11.23
N VAL A 54 21.79 -8.15 11.00
CA VAL A 54 21.22 -7.62 9.74
C VAL A 54 21.06 -6.10 9.78
N SER A 55 20.72 -5.51 10.93
CA SER A 55 20.54 -4.06 11.10
C SER A 55 21.82 -3.28 10.74
N ASN A 56 22.97 -3.72 11.27
CA ASN A 56 24.28 -3.13 10.96
C ASN A 56 24.68 -3.21 9.48
N VAL A 57 24.14 -4.15 8.71
CA VAL A 57 24.43 -4.27 7.27
C VAL A 57 23.71 -3.17 6.51
N TYR A 58 22.45 -2.89 6.85
CA TYR A 58 21.69 -1.84 6.16
C TYR A 58 22.20 -0.45 6.49
N THR A 59 22.56 -0.16 7.75
CA THR A 59 23.18 1.13 8.10
C THR A 59 24.44 1.39 7.28
N LYS A 60 25.33 0.39 7.15
CA LYS A 60 26.55 0.51 6.33
C LYS A 60 26.25 0.71 4.84
N GLN A 61 25.26 -0.02 4.30
CA GLN A 61 24.84 0.14 2.90
C GLN A 61 24.26 1.53 2.65
N ILE A 62 23.43 2.03 3.57
CA ILE A 62 22.87 3.37 3.50
C ILE A 62 23.99 4.41 3.47
N ASP A 63 24.96 4.33 4.37
CA ASP A 63 26.09 5.27 4.41
C ASP A 63 26.93 5.23 3.13
N GLU A 64 27.20 4.03 2.60
CA GLU A 64 27.93 3.85 1.35
C GLU A 64 27.20 4.49 0.17
N PHE A 65 25.90 4.20 0.02
CA PHE A 65 25.12 4.74 -1.08
C PHE A 65 24.88 6.24 -0.92
N GLN A 66 24.74 6.75 0.31
CA GLN A 66 24.70 8.19 0.58
C GLN A 66 25.98 8.89 0.11
N LYS A 67 27.16 8.33 0.39
CA LYS A 67 28.43 8.88 -0.12
C LYS A 67 28.47 8.83 -1.65
N LYS A 68 28.02 7.73 -2.25
CA LYS A 68 27.96 7.57 -3.71
C LYS A 68 27.05 8.59 -4.38
N VAL A 69 25.83 8.82 -3.89
CA VAL A 69 24.93 9.82 -4.47
C VAL A 69 25.40 11.25 -4.23
N LYS A 70 26.14 11.52 -3.14
CA LYS A 70 26.80 12.82 -2.92
C LYS A 70 27.93 13.06 -3.92
N ALA A 71 28.77 12.06 -4.17
CA ALA A 71 29.86 12.15 -5.13
C ALA A 71 29.37 12.13 -6.59
N GLN A 72 28.28 11.40 -6.86
CA GLN A 72 27.73 11.18 -8.18
C GLN A 72 26.20 11.40 -8.16
N PRO A 73 25.72 12.65 -8.09
CA PRO A 73 24.29 12.94 -7.93
C PRO A 73 23.44 12.54 -9.15
N ARG A 74 24.07 12.27 -10.30
CA ARG A 74 23.39 11.77 -11.52
C ARG A 74 23.40 10.25 -11.65
N ASN A 75 24.00 9.53 -10.69
CA ASN A 75 24.03 8.07 -10.72
C ASN A 75 22.67 7.52 -10.28
N GLN A 76 21.87 7.12 -11.27
CA GLN A 76 20.52 6.58 -11.07
C GLN A 76 20.51 5.31 -10.23
N ASP A 77 21.46 4.40 -10.46
CA ASP A 77 21.56 3.13 -9.75
C ASP A 77 21.91 3.34 -8.27
N ALA A 78 22.77 4.32 -7.97
CA ALA A 78 23.10 4.68 -6.59
C ALA A 78 21.88 5.20 -5.82
N TRP A 79 21.02 6.03 -6.45
CA TRP A 79 19.77 6.48 -5.84
C TRP A 79 18.78 5.34 -5.62
N LEU A 80 18.63 4.42 -6.59
CA LEU A 80 17.77 3.24 -6.44
C LEU A 80 18.25 2.33 -5.30
N ALA A 81 19.56 2.09 -5.23
CA ALA A 81 20.17 1.28 -4.19
C ALA A 81 19.99 1.91 -2.81
N LEU A 82 20.17 3.24 -2.71
CA LEU A 82 19.91 4.00 -1.49
C LEU A 82 18.44 3.86 -1.07
N THR A 83 17.48 4.17 -1.95
CA THR A 83 16.05 4.04 -1.65
C THR A 83 15.71 2.64 -1.15
N ARG A 84 16.21 1.59 -1.81
CA ARG A 84 15.96 0.20 -1.40
C ARG A 84 16.51 -0.07 0.00
N ALA A 85 17.76 0.30 0.27
CA ALA A 85 18.41 0.06 1.56
C ALA A 85 17.65 0.77 2.70
N GLN A 86 17.16 1.99 2.46
CA GLN A 86 16.39 2.76 3.44
C GLN A 86 15.03 2.09 3.75
N VAL A 87 14.29 1.64 2.73
CA VAL A 87 13.02 0.91 2.97
C VAL A 87 13.27 -0.41 3.73
N GLN A 88 14.36 -1.10 3.42
CA GLN A 88 14.73 -2.34 4.11
C GLN A 88 15.10 -2.08 5.57
N SER A 89 15.92 -1.07 5.85
CA SER A 89 16.28 -0.66 7.21
C SER A 89 15.04 -0.30 8.02
N ALA A 90 14.12 0.48 7.45
CA ALA A 90 12.85 0.82 8.08
C ALA A 90 12.05 -0.43 8.47
N SER A 91 12.04 -1.45 7.61
CA SER A 91 11.28 -2.69 7.83
C SER A 91 11.88 -3.58 8.90
N VAL A 92 13.20 -3.52 9.11
CA VAL A 92 13.90 -4.34 10.11
C VAL A 92 13.91 -3.66 11.48
N GLU A 93 14.16 -2.34 11.51
CA GLU A 93 14.39 -1.63 12.76
C GLU A 93 13.13 -0.97 13.32
N GLY A 94 12.18 -0.59 12.45
CA GLY A 94 11.04 0.24 12.84
C GLY A 94 9.70 -0.30 12.39
N TYR A 95 9.59 -1.58 12.01
CA TYR A 95 8.30 -2.22 11.76
C TYR A 95 7.90 -3.09 12.94
N ASP A 96 6.82 -2.71 13.61
CA ASP A 96 6.26 -3.49 14.70
C ASP A 96 5.29 -4.54 14.14
N GLN A 97 5.68 -5.81 14.27
CA GLN A 97 4.86 -6.94 13.82
C GLN A 97 3.58 -7.13 14.65
N ALA A 98 3.56 -6.68 15.91
CA ALA A 98 2.40 -6.82 16.78
C ALA A 98 1.29 -5.84 16.38
N THR A 99 1.66 -4.62 16.01
CA THR A 99 0.70 -3.59 15.55
C THR A 99 0.54 -3.55 14.04
N GLY A 100 1.46 -4.16 13.29
CA GLY A 100 1.48 -4.18 11.83
C GLY A 100 1.82 -2.82 11.20
N ALA A 101 2.45 -1.92 11.97
CA ALA A 101 2.71 -0.54 11.58
C ALA A 101 4.17 -0.14 11.80
N TYR A 102 4.62 0.90 11.10
CA TYR A 102 5.93 1.48 11.35
C TYR A 102 5.89 2.42 12.55
N ASP A 103 6.89 2.33 13.42
CA ASP A 103 7.12 3.27 14.51
C ASP A 103 7.70 4.62 13.98
N ALA A 104 8.04 5.52 14.90
CA ALA A 104 8.60 6.82 14.53
C ALA A 104 9.95 6.71 13.80
N ALA A 105 10.80 5.75 14.16
CA ALA A 105 12.12 5.57 13.56
C ALA A 105 11.99 4.97 12.16
N GLY A 106 11.18 3.92 12.00
CA GLY A 106 10.85 3.31 10.73
C GLY A 106 10.23 4.32 9.76
N ARG A 107 9.28 5.12 10.22
CA ARG A 107 8.70 6.21 9.42
C ARG A 107 9.73 7.25 9.00
N ALA A 108 10.61 7.68 9.90
CA ALA A 108 11.67 8.64 9.55
C ALA A 108 12.59 8.06 8.46
N GLU A 109 12.91 6.77 8.52
CA GLU A 109 13.71 6.11 7.49
C GLU A 109 12.95 5.97 6.16
N LEU A 110 11.64 5.70 6.18
CA LEU A 110 10.78 5.75 4.98
C LEU A 110 10.70 7.15 4.37
N GLU A 111 10.72 8.22 5.17
CA GLU A 111 10.77 9.60 4.67
C GLU A 111 12.09 9.89 3.94
N LYS A 112 13.21 9.37 4.44
CA LYS A 112 14.49 9.42 3.71
C LYS A 112 14.42 8.63 2.41
N ALA A 113 13.85 7.42 2.43
CA ALA A 113 13.63 6.62 1.23
C ALA A 113 12.79 7.36 0.17
N SER A 114 11.73 8.03 0.62
CA SER A 114 10.87 8.89 -0.21
C SER A 114 11.65 10.04 -0.85
N SER A 115 12.57 10.65 -0.10
CA SER A 115 13.41 11.73 -0.62
C SER A 115 14.39 11.21 -1.68
N SER A 116 15.09 10.11 -1.41
CA SER A 116 15.98 9.43 -2.37
C SER A 116 15.24 9.00 -3.63
N TRP A 117 14.01 8.50 -3.50
CA TRP A 117 13.17 8.10 -4.62
C TRP A 117 12.79 9.30 -5.50
N LYS A 118 12.42 10.44 -4.89
CA LYS A 118 12.14 11.68 -5.62
C LYS A 118 13.39 12.17 -6.36
N SER A 119 14.57 12.09 -5.75
CA SER A 119 15.83 12.42 -6.40
C SER A 119 16.10 11.51 -7.61
N TYR A 120 15.86 10.20 -7.50
CA TYR A 120 15.93 9.28 -8.64
C TYR A 120 14.97 9.68 -9.77
N LEU A 121 13.69 9.94 -9.46
CA LEU A 121 12.70 10.32 -10.48
C LEU A 121 13.05 11.65 -11.16
N ALA A 122 13.64 12.61 -10.43
CA ALA A 122 14.09 13.88 -10.98
C ALA A 122 15.22 13.72 -12.03
N LEU A 123 15.92 12.57 -12.04
CA LEU A 123 16.90 12.25 -13.08
C LEU A 123 16.26 11.75 -14.38
N ASN A 124 14.93 11.74 -14.47
CA ASN A 124 14.16 11.28 -15.64
C ASN A 124 14.66 9.93 -16.17
N PRO A 125 14.61 8.86 -15.36
CA PRO A 125 15.06 7.54 -15.77
C PRO A 125 14.26 7.06 -16.97
N LYS A 126 14.94 6.52 -18.00
CA LYS A 126 14.27 6.02 -19.22
C LYS A 126 13.26 4.91 -18.93
N LYS A 127 13.52 4.12 -17.87
CA LYS A 127 12.62 3.11 -17.33
C LYS A 127 12.74 3.12 -15.82
N ALA A 128 11.65 3.37 -15.12
CA ALA A 128 11.61 3.21 -13.68
C ALA A 128 11.81 1.73 -13.31
N ASN A 129 12.51 1.49 -12.21
CA ASN A 129 12.68 0.14 -11.66
C ASN A 129 11.37 -0.30 -10.96
N PRO A 130 10.59 -1.24 -11.51
CA PRO A 130 9.27 -1.59 -10.96
C PRO A 130 9.37 -2.29 -9.60
N GLN A 131 10.52 -2.89 -9.27
CA GLN A 131 10.73 -3.52 -7.97
C GLN A 131 10.85 -2.45 -6.88
N VAL A 132 11.70 -1.43 -7.08
CA VAL A 132 11.86 -0.33 -6.11
C VAL A 132 10.59 0.51 -6.04
N ALA A 133 9.94 0.79 -7.18
CA ALA A 133 8.66 1.47 -7.19
C ALA A 133 7.58 0.70 -6.41
N GLY A 134 7.57 -0.64 -6.51
CA GLY A 134 6.65 -1.49 -5.74
C GLY A 134 6.89 -1.41 -4.23
N LEU A 135 8.16 -1.37 -3.80
CA LEU A 135 8.51 -1.11 -2.40
C LEU A 135 7.98 0.25 -1.93
N MET A 136 8.10 1.27 -2.77
CA MET A 136 7.61 2.62 -2.46
C MET A 136 6.08 2.68 -2.38
N VAL A 137 5.33 1.91 -3.19
CA VAL A 137 3.86 1.82 -3.05
C VAL A 137 3.48 1.38 -1.63
N ASN A 138 4.19 0.40 -1.06
CA ASN A 138 3.95 -0.07 0.30
C ASN A 138 4.43 0.94 1.35
N ALA A 139 5.61 1.54 1.15
CA ALA A 139 6.14 2.58 2.04
C ALA A 139 5.20 3.78 2.17
N TYR A 140 4.54 4.16 1.08
CA TYR A 140 3.53 5.22 1.05
C TYR A 140 2.14 4.79 1.54
N GLY A 141 1.94 3.49 1.82
CA GLY A 141 0.68 2.96 2.30
C GLY A 141 0.33 3.42 3.73
N PRO A 142 -0.89 3.11 4.21
CA PRO A 142 -1.39 3.57 5.51
C PRO A 142 -0.53 3.17 6.71
N ALA A 143 0.13 2.01 6.65
CA ALA A 143 1.00 1.52 7.71
C ALA A 143 2.35 2.26 7.79
N GLY A 144 2.78 2.91 6.69
CA GLY A 144 4.03 3.64 6.59
C GLY A 144 3.81 5.15 6.62
N LEU A 145 4.01 5.81 5.47
CA LEU A 145 3.92 7.27 5.36
C LEU A 145 2.49 7.79 5.18
N ASN A 146 1.51 6.92 4.93
CA ASN A 146 0.11 7.28 4.72
C ASN A 146 -0.08 8.40 3.67
N ASP A 147 0.66 8.31 2.56
CA ASP A 147 0.63 9.26 1.43
C ASP A 147 0.04 8.56 0.19
N PRO A 148 -1.29 8.51 0.04
CA PRO A 148 -1.92 7.83 -1.09
C PRO A 148 -1.58 8.46 -2.44
N LYS A 149 -1.22 9.75 -2.47
CA LYS A 149 -0.83 10.46 -3.71
C LYS A 149 0.53 9.96 -4.18
N ALA A 150 1.50 9.88 -3.28
CA ALA A 150 2.82 9.33 -3.59
C ALA A 150 2.73 7.82 -3.91
N ALA A 151 1.89 7.06 -3.21
CA ALA A 151 1.63 5.65 -3.51
C ALA A 151 1.08 5.47 -4.95
N ALA A 152 0.10 6.28 -5.35
CA ALA A 152 -0.44 6.25 -6.71
C ALA A 152 0.63 6.61 -7.76
N GLY A 153 1.49 7.58 -7.46
CA GLY A 153 2.64 7.93 -8.30
C GLY A 153 3.61 6.77 -8.48
N ALA A 154 4.05 6.15 -7.38
CA ALA A 154 4.93 4.99 -7.42
C ALA A 154 4.30 3.81 -8.19
N LEU A 155 3.00 3.57 -8.03
CA LEU A 155 2.33 2.49 -8.76
C LEU A 155 2.27 2.74 -10.28
N LYS A 156 2.17 3.99 -10.73
CA LYS A 156 2.30 4.30 -12.16
C LYS A 156 3.67 3.88 -12.70
N GLU A 157 4.74 4.15 -11.95
CA GLU A 157 6.09 3.73 -12.32
C GLU A 157 6.21 2.20 -12.39
N VAL A 158 5.55 1.51 -11.46
CA VAL A 158 5.45 0.05 -11.51
C VAL A 158 4.73 -0.41 -12.78
N ILE A 159 3.59 0.19 -13.13
CA ILE A 159 2.82 -0.12 -14.36
C ILE A 159 3.65 0.17 -15.61
N ALA A 160 4.41 1.27 -15.65
CA ALA A 160 5.29 1.62 -16.75
C ALA A 160 6.44 0.61 -16.94
N GLY A 161 6.93 0.02 -15.85
CA GLY A 161 8.02 -0.95 -15.86
C GLY A 161 7.62 -2.42 -16.08
N ARG A 162 6.32 -2.76 -16.12
CA ARG A 162 5.85 -4.15 -16.28
C ARG A 162 4.65 -4.27 -17.20
N LYS A 163 4.23 -5.51 -17.51
CA LYS A 163 3.05 -5.74 -18.35
C LYS A 163 1.79 -5.15 -17.67
N PRO A 164 1.01 -4.33 -18.40
CA PRO A 164 -0.28 -3.84 -17.93
C PRO A 164 -1.21 -4.99 -17.51
N SER A 165 -1.93 -4.83 -16.40
CA SER A 165 -2.95 -5.80 -15.98
C SER A 165 -4.13 -5.13 -15.29
N ALA A 166 -5.28 -5.79 -15.34
CA ALA A 166 -6.50 -5.33 -14.68
C ALA A 166 -6.29 -5.05 -13.19
N ALA A 167 -5.54 -5.93 -12.50
CA ALA A 167 -5.28 -5.79 -11.07
C ALA A 167 -4.49 -4.51 -10.73
N LEU A 168 -3.50 -4.15 -11.55
CA LEU A 168 -2.68 -2.96 -11.31
C LEU A 168 -3.46 -1.67 -11.48
N TYR A 169 -4.29 -1.62 -12.51
CA TYR A 169 -5.16 -0.48 -12.74
C TYR A 169 -6.29 -0.39 -11.72
N ALA A 170 -6.80 -1.52 -11.23
CA ALA A 170 -7.75 -1.54 -10.12
C ALA A 170 -7.10 -0.95 -8.84
N GLN A 171 -5.88 -1.37 -8.50
CA GLN A 171 -5.13 -0.81 -7.38
C GLN A 171 -4.85 0.69 -7.57
N LEU A 172 -4.47 1.12 -8.78
CA LEU A 172 -4.28 2.54 -9.10
C LEU A 172 -5.56 3.34 -8.92
N ALA A 173 -6.71 2.79 -9.32
CA ALA A 173 -8.00 3.45 -9.15
C ALA A 173 -8.31 3.72 -7.68
N VAL A 174 -8.03 2.76 -6.80
CA VAL A 174 -8.24 2.87 -5.35
C VAL A 174 -7.30 3.91 -4.75
N LEU A 175 -5.99 3.82 -5.02
CA LEU A 175 -5.00 4.74 -4.49
C LEU A 175 -5.26 6.19 -4.96
N SER A 176 -5.63 6.37 -6.23
CA SER A 176 -6.02 7.68 -6.76
C SER A 176 -7.27 8.24 -6.09
N TYR A 177 -8.26 7.38 -5.81
CA TYR A 177 -9.45 7.81 -5.09
C TYR A 177 -9.13 8.20 -3.63
N GLN A 178 -8.26 7.44 -2.96
CA GLN A 178 -7.72 7.75 -1.63
C GLN A 178 -6.91 9.05 -1.63
N ALA A 179 -6.21 9.36 -2.72
CA ALA A 179 -5.50 10.62 -2.92
C ALA A 179 -6.43 11.81 -3.25
N GLY A 180 -7.73 11.56 -3.46
CA GLY A 180 -8.70 12.57 -3.87
C GLY A 180 -8.72 12.86 -5.38
N ASP A 181 -7.83 12.22 -6.16
CA ASP A 181 -7.78 12.34 -7.62
C ASP A 181 -8.82 11.43 -8.28
N LYS A 182 -10.06 11.91 -8.28
CA LYS A 182 -11.21 11.19 -8.86
C LYS A 182 -11.09 11.01 -10.37
N GLY A 183 -10.40 11.93 -11.07
CA GLY A 183 -10.18 11.86 -12.51
C GLY A 183 -9.29 10.68 -12.87
N GLN A 184 -8.12 10.61 -12.24
CA GLN A 184 -7.21 9.48 -12.42
C GLN A 184 -7.82 8.17 -11.94
N ALA A 185 -8.59 8.19 -10.83
CA ALA A 185 -9.28 7.00 -10.34
C ALA A 185 -10.24 6.42 -11.39
N ARG A 186 -11.00 7.27 -12.09
CA ARG A 186 -11.94 6.84 -13.14
C ARG A 186 -11.21 6.29 -14.36
N LEU A 187 -10.14 6.95 -14.80
CA LEU A 187 -9.33 6.47 -15.94
C LEU A 187 -8.69 5.10 -15.63
N ALA A 188 -8.15 4.94 -14.42
CA ALA A 188 -7.58 3.68 -13.99
C ALA A 188 -8.65 2.58 -13.89
N GLU A 189 -9.84 2.88 -13.36
CA GLU A 189 -10.96 1.93 -13.33
C GLU A 189 -11.35 1.46 -14.74
N GLN A 190 -11.49 2.38 -15.70
CA GLN A 190 -11.78 2.02 -17.09
C GLN A 190 -10.73 1.07 -17.66
N ARG A 191 -9.43 1.38 -17.49
CA ARG A 191 -8.35 0.49 -17.91
C ARG A 191 -8.37 -0.86 -17.21
N ALA A 192 -8.76 -0.90 -15.93
CA ALA A 192 -8.90 -2.16 -15.21
C ALA A 192 -9.99 -3.05 -15.84
N LEU A 193 -11.13 -2.46 -16.21
CA LEU A 193 -12.24 -3.18 -16.82
C LEU A 193 -11.96 -3.59 -18.28
N GLU A 194 -11.23 -2.77 -19.03
CA GLU A 194 -10.78 -3.10 -20.39
C GLU A 194 -9.88 -4.33 -20.41
N LEU A 195 -8.90 -4.38 -19.50
CA LEU A 195 -7.94 -5.47 -19.37
C LEU A 195 -8.48 -6.71 -18.66
N ALA A 196 -9.64 -6.61 -18.03
CA ALA A 196 -10.26 -7.72 -17.31
C ALA A 196 -10.98 -8.69 -18.27
N PRO A 197 -10.94 -10.01 -17.97
CA PRO A 197 -11.82 -10.99 -18.60
C PRO A 197 -13.30 -10.56 -18.49
N ALA A 198 -14.08 -10.77 -19.56
CA ALA A 198 -15.45 -10.24 -19.67
C ALA A 198 -16.37 -10.70 -18.53
N ASP A 199 -16.23 -11.95 -18.11
CA ASP A 199 -16.92 -12.58 -16.98
C ASP A 199 -16.57 -11.95 -15.62
N LYS A 200 -15.38 -11.35 -15.49
CA LYS A 200 -14.90 -10.72 -14.25
C LYS A 200 -15.14 -9.21 -14.17
N ARG A 201 -15.52 -8.55 -15.27
CA ARG A 201 -15.70 -7.08 -15.31
C ARG A 201 -16.73 -6.58 -14.29
N LYS A 202 -17.88 -7.26 -14.18
CA LYS A 202 -18.92 -6.91 -13.20
C LYS A 202 -18.42 -7.05 -11.76
N LEU A 203 -17.67 -8.11 -11.48
CA LEU A 203 -17.08 -8.35 -10.15
C LEU A 203 -16.07 -7.25 -9.79
N ILE A 204 -15.16 -6.92 -10.71
CA ILE A 204 -14.13 -5.90 -10.50
C ILE A 204 -14.75 -4.52 -10.29
N SER A 205 -15.76 -4.16 -11.10
CA SER A 205 -16.47 -2.88 -10.93
C SER A 205 -17.18 -2.80 -9.57
N ALA A 206 -17.89 -3.86 -9.16
CA ALA A 206 -18.54 -3.91 -7.86
C ALA A 206 -17.53 -3.80 -6.71
N GLN A 207 -16.37 -4.46 -6.83
CA GLN A 207 -15.29 -4.38 -5.84
C GLN A 207 -14.73 -2.96 -5.72
N LEU A 208 -14.45 -2.29 -6.84
CA LEU A 208 -13.95 -0.91 -6.84
C LEU A 208 -14.98 0.06 -6.24
N ALA A 209 -16.27 -0.11 -6.55
CA ALA A 209 -17.34 0.68 -5.95
C ALA A 209 -17.41 0.49 -4.44
N ALA A 210 -17.33 -0.75 -3.96
CA ALA A 210 -17.34 -1.06 -2.53
C ALA A 210 -16.13 -0.43 -1.81
N GLN A 211 -14.93 -0.52 -2.39
CA GLN A 211 -13.72 0.08 -1.81
C GLN A 211 -13.81 1.61 -1.74
N LYS A 212 -14.34 2.27 -2.78
CA LYS A 212 -14.58 3.73 -2.76
C LYS A 212 -15.57 4.14 -1.67
N ALA A 213 -16.66 3.39 -1.54
CA ALA A 213 -17.64 3.63 -0.48
C ALA A 213 -17.03 3.47 0.93
N GLN A 214 -16.15 2.48 1.13
CA GLN A 214 -15.41 2.32 2.38
C GLN A 214 -14.48 3.49 2.66
N ILE A 215 -13.77 4.00 1.64
CA ILE A 215 -12.89 5.17 1.76
C ILE A 215 -13.69 6.41 2.18
N ASP A 216 -14.84 6.65 1.55
CA ASP A 216 -15.69 7.78 1.89
C ASP A 216 -16.29 7.67 3.30
N ALA A 217 -16.71 6.46 3.70
CA ALA A 217 -17.17 6.20 5.06
C ALA A 217 -16.06 6.41 6.11
N ALA A 218 -14.83 5.98 5.82
CA ALA A 218 -13.68 6.18 6.71
C ALA A 218 -13.34 7.68 6.86
N ARG A 219 -13.32 8.43 5.77
CA ARG A 219 -13.10 9.89 5.79
C ARG A 219 -14.18 10.61 6.60
N LYS A 220 -15.44 10.21 6.45
CA LYS A 220 -16.54 10.82 7.20
C LYS A 220 -16.39 10.59 8.70
N LYS A 221 -16.06 9.35 9.12
CA LYS A 221 -15.78 9.03 10.53
C LYS A 221 -14.61 9.83 11.10
N GLN A 222 -13.53 10.01 10.33
CA GLN A 222 -12.38 10.83 10.74
C GLN A 222 -12.77 12.31 10.92
N ALA A 223 -13.56 12.86 10.00
CA ALA A 223 -14.06 14.24 10.11
C ALA A 223 -14.99 14.44 11.32
N GLU A 224 -15.85 13.47 11.62
CA GLU A 224 -16.74 13.49 12.78
C GLU A 224 -15.98 13.41 14.11
N GLN A 225 -14.89 12.63 14.19
CA GLN A 225 -14.03 12.52 15.37
C GLN A 225 -13.22 13.80 15.64
N GLN A 226 -12.80 14.51 14.58
CA GLN A 226 -12.09 15.78 14.70
C GLN A 226 -13.02 16.96 15.05
N ALA A 227 -14.32 16.81 14.81
CA ALA A 227 -15.33 17.83 15.12
C ALA A 227 -15.91 17.72 16.55
N GLN A 228 -15.52 16.71 17.34
CA GLN A 228 -15.95 16.62 18.74
C GLN A 228 -15.12 17.60 19.59
N PRO A 229 -15.73 18.61 20.23
CA PRO A 229 -15.01 19.54 21.09
C PRO A 229 -14.44 18.81 22.29
N THR A 230 -13.18 19.08 22.63
CA THR A 230 -12.57 18.71 23.90
C THR A 230 -13.53 19.10 25.02
N PRO A 231 -13.96 18.18 25.91
CA PRO A 231 -14.74 18.56 27.07
C PRO A 231 -13.91 19.59 27.84
N GLY A 232 -14.39 20.83 27.87
CA GLY A 232 -13.70 21.91 28.55
C GLY A 232 -13.44 21.51 29.99
N LEU A 233 -12.18 21.70 30.43
CA LEU A 233 -11.82 21.80 31.84
C LEU A 233 -12.58 23.01 32.40
N GLY A 234 -13.79 22.76 32.89
CA GLY A 234 -14.60 23.74 33.57
C GLY A 234 -14.09 23.93 35.00
N GLY A 235 -13.66 25.17 35.29
CA GLY A 235 -13.88 25.91 36.55
C GLY A 235 -13.26 25.35 37.81
#